data_AF-A0A352S925-F1
#
_entry.id   AF-A0A352S925-F1
#
_cell.length_a   1.000
_cell.length_b   1.000
_cell.length_c   1.000
_cell.angle_alpha   90.00
_cell.angle_beta   90.00
_cell.angle_gamma   90.00
#
_symmetry.space_group_name_H-M   'P 1'
#
loop_
_entity.id
_entity.type
_entity.pdbx_description
1 polymer ?
#
loop_
_entity_poly.entity_id
_entity_poly.type
_entity_poly.pdbx_seq_one_letter_code
_entity_poly.pdbx_strand_id
1 'polypeptide(L)' 'GYPDCRPEYVAAYEALANLATKAGVEGDRFHVHAPIIDMTKAEIILAGVKLGVDYGLTVSCYKADDDGRACGVCDSC' A
#
# COMPACT_ATOMS: atom_id res chain seq x y z
N GLY A 1 0.90 0.77 -13.67
CA GLY A 1 0.04 0.64 -12.47
C GLY A 1 -1.40 0.48 -12.90
N TYR A 2 -2.18 -0.28 -12.14
CA TYR A 2 -3.61 -0.43 -12.39
C TYR A 2 -4.35 0.91 -12.18
N PRO A 3 -5.47 1.17 -12.88
CA PRO A 3 -6.19 2.45 -12.78
C PRO A 3 -6.71 2.78 -11.37
N ASP A 4 -7.03 1.76 -10.59
CA ASP A 4 -7.49 1.82 -9.20
C ASP A 4 -6.37 2.06 -8.18
N CYS A 5 -5.12 2.14 -8.62
CA CYS A 5 -3.96 2.43 -7.74
C CYS A 5 -3.44 3.86 -7.89
N ARG A 6 -4.16 4.74 -8.60
CA ARG A 6 -3.71 6.10 -8.93
C ARG A 6 -4.19 7.15 -7.93
N PRO A 7 -3.52 8.31 -7.79
CA PRO A 7 -3.95 9.38 -6.89
C PRO A 7 -5.39 9.84 -7.12
N GLU A 8 -5.85 9.88 -8.38
CA GLU A 8 -7.23 10.29 -8.71
C GLU A 8 -8.26 9.29 -8.20
N TYR A 9 -7.95 7.99 -8.24
CA TYR A 9 -8.81 6.97 -7.67
C TYR A 9 -8.90 7.13 -6.15
N VAL A 10 -7.75 7.30 -5.48
CA VAL A 10 -7.69 7.48 -4.02
C VAL A 10 -8.53 8.70 -3.59
N ALA A 11 -8.38 9.83 -4.29
CA ALA A 11 -9.15 11.03 -4.03
C ALA A 11 -10.66 10.84 -4.25
N ALA A 12 -11.05 10.17 -5.35
CA ALA A 12 -12.44 9.86 -5.63
C ALA A 12 -13.04 8.90 -4.59
N TYR A 13 -12.27 7.92 -4.14
CA TYR A 13 -12.68 6.97 -3.11
C TYR A 13 -12.86 7.65 -1.74
N GLU A 14 -11.94 8.54 -1.34
CA GLU A 14 -12.11 9.33 -0.11
C GLU A 14 -13.39 10.19 -0.16
N ALA A 15 -13.66 10.84 -1.30
CA ALA A 15 -14.88 11.61 -1.50
C ALA A 15 -16.13 10.73 -1.39
N LEU A 16 -16.10 9.54 -2.00
CA LEU A 16 -17.18 8.57 -1.89
C LEU A 16 -17.39 8.09 -0.45
N ALA A 17 -16.30 7.75 0.27
CA ALA A 17 -16.38 7.29 1.66
C ALA A 17 -17.02 8.35 2.56
N ASN A 18 -16.69 9.62 2.38
CA ASN A 18 -17.28 10.72 3.14
C ASN A 18 -18.75 10.99 2.76
N LEU A 19 -19.16 10.71 1.51
CA LEU A 19 -20.56 10.89 1.06
C LEU A 19 -21.47 9.71 1.44
N ALA A 20 -20.95 8.48 1.37
CA ALA A 20 -21.76 7.26 1.38
C ALA A 20 -21.78 6.55 2.75
N THR A 21 -21.18 7.13 3.79
CA THR A 21 -21.14 6.54 5.13
C THR A 21 -21.80 7.45 6.16
N LYS A 22 -22.47 6.84 7.16
CA LYS A 22 -23.08 7.58 8.28
C LYS A 22 -22.05 8.44 9.02
N ALA A 23 -20.89 7.87 9.34
CA ALA A 23 -19.80 8.60 9.99
C ALA A 23 -19.36 9.82 9.17
N GLY A 24 -19.19 9.65 7.85
CA GLY A 24 -18.81 10.73 6.93
C GLY A 24 -19.83 11.88 6.88
N VAL A 25 -21.13 11.57 6.91
CA VAL A 25 -22.19 12.59 6.83
C VAL A 25 -22.57 13.20 8.18
N GLU A 26 -22.26 12.55 9.30
CA GLU A 26 -22.58 13.01 10.66
C GLU A 26 -21.43 13.78 11.36
N GLY A 27 -20.29 13.97 10.69
CA GLY A 27 -19.25 14.90 11.11
C GLY A 27 -17.86 14.30 11.31
N ASP A 28 -17.73 12.98 11.26
CA ASP A 28 -16.40 12.37 11.10
C ASP A 28 -15.94 12.54 9.65
N ARG A 29 -14.62 12.57 9.44
CA ARG A 29 -14.05 12.65 8.09
C ARG A 29 -13.04 11.55 7.88
N PHE A 30 -13.30 10.71 6.89
CA PHE A 30 -12.34 9.74 6.41
C PHE A 30 -11.23 10.46 5.65
N HIS A 31 -10.00 10.06 5.95
CA HIS A 31 -8.82 10.44 5.19
C HIS A 31 -8.08 9.18 4.74
N VAL A 32 -7.87 9.04 3.43
CA VAL A 32 -7.17 7.90 2.85
C VAL A 32 -5.70 8.26 2.67
N HIS A 33 -4.85 7.66 3.49
CA HIS A 33 -3.41 7.83 3.40
C HIS A 33 -2.81 6.86 2.39
N ALA A 34 -2.19 7.39 1.33
CA ALA A 34 -1.41 6.62 0.36
C ALA A 34 0.08 7.06 0.40
N PRO A 35 0.80 6.81 1.51
CA PRO A 35 2.10 7.45 1.79
C PRO A 35 3.24 7.04 0.84
N ILE A 36 3.03 5.97 0.08
CA ILE A 36 4.04 5.42 -0.84
C ILE A 36 3.65 5.58 -2.32
N ILE A 37 2.55 6.29 -2.62
CA ILE A 37 1.95 6.30 -3.97
C ILE A 37 2.89 6.88 -5.05
N ASP A 38 3.74 7.84 -4.67
CA ASP A 38 4.73 8.48 -5.53
C ASP A 38 6.14 7.90 -5.35
N MET A 39 6.31 6.88 -4.50
CA MET A 39 7.62 6.28 -4.22
C MET A 39 7.93 5.14 -5.19
N THR A 40 9.17 5.11 -5.67
CA THR A 40 9.78 3.94 -6.29
C THR A 40 9.99 2.82 -5.26
N LYS A 41 10.16 1.58 -5.74
CA LYS A 41 10.52 0.45 -4.86
C LYS A 41 11.77 0.73 -4.01
N ALA A 42 12.78 1.38 -4.60
CA ALA A 42 13.99 1.74 -3.88
C ALA A 42 13.72 2.72 -2.73
N GLU A 43 12.90 3.74 -2.96
CA GLU A 43 12.50 4.71 -1.93
C GLU A 43 11.66 4.05 -0.83
N ILE A 44 10.75 3.13 -1.18
CA ILE A 44 9.98 2.35 -0.21
C ILE A 44 10.90 1.53 0.69
N ILE A 45 11.88 0.84 0.11
CA ILE A 45 12.85 0.04 0.88
C ILE A 45 13.66 0.95 1.82
N LEU A 46 14.17 2.07 1.32
CA LEU A 46 14.93 3.02 2.14
C LEU A 46 14.07 3.63 3.27
N ALA A 47 12.80 3.93 3.01
CA ALA A 47 11.88 4.44 4.02
C ALA A 47 11.62 3.42 5.12
N GLY A 48 11.37 2.15 4.78
CA GLY A 48 11.17 1.11 5.78
C GLY A 48 12.44 0.81 6.58
N VAL A 49 13.63 0.80 5.95
CA VAL A 49 14.90 0.68 6.69
C VAL A 49 15.05 1.82 7.72
N LYS A 50 14.76 3.07 7.33
CA LYS A 50 14.81 4.23 8.24
C LYS A 50 13.82 4.11 9.40
N LEU A 51 12.67 3.47 9.17
CA LEU A 51 11.64 3.22 10.18
C LEU A 51 11.92 1.97 11.04
N GLY A 52 13.00 1.22 10.75
CA GLY A 52 13.35 0.01 11.48
C GLY A 52 12.51 -1.22 11.10
N VAL A 53 11.96 -1.27 9.89
CA VAL A 53 11.22 -2.43 9.39
C VAL A 53 12.18 -3.61 9.21
N ASP A 54 11.84 -4.74 9.84
CA ASP A 54 12.48 -6.02 9.57
C ASP A 54 11.84 -6.67 8.33
N TYR A 55 12.48 -6.50 7.18
CA TYR A 55 12.02 -7.10 5.92
C TYR A 55 12.07 -8.63 5.92
N GLY A 56 12.84 -9.26 6.82
CA GLY A 56 12.87 -10.72 6.96
C GLY A 56 11.54 -11.31 7.45
N LEU A 57 10.66 -10.47 8.02
CA LEU A 57 9.30 -10.85 8.44
C LEU A 57 8.24 -10.64 7.35
N THR A 58 8.63 -10.15 6.17
CA THR A 58 7.70 -9.80 5.09
C THR A 58 7.82 -10.73 3.90
N VAL A 59 6.73 -10.93 3.17
CA VAL A 59 6.69 -11.76 1.97
C VAL A 59 6.14 -10.95 0.81
N SER A 60 6.92 -10.82 -0.27
CA SER A 60 6.46 -10.28 -1.55
C SER A 60 6.41 -11.35 -2.65
N CYS A 61 7.18 -12.43 -2.52
CA CYS A 61 7.30 -13.45 -3.56
C CYS A 61 5.97 -14.16 -3.84
N TYR A 62 5.60 -14.30 -5.11
CA TYR A 62 4.39 -15.03 -5.52
C TYR A 62 4.52 -16.55 -5.45
N LYS A 63 5.74 -17.06 -5.22
CA LYS A 63 6.07 -18.49 -5.19
C LYS A 63 6.98 -18.81 -3.99
N ALA A 64 6.71 -18.18 -2.85
CA ALA A 64 7.45 -18.48 -1.63
C ALA A 64 7.26 -19.95 -1.23
N ASP A 65 8.28 -20.54 -0.61
CA ASP A 65 8.18 -21.89 -0.04
C ASP A 65 7.39 -21.88 1.28
N ASP A 66 7.18 -23.06 1.88
CA ASP A 66 6.46 -23.21 3.15
C ASP A 66 7.16 -22.48 4.33
N ASP A 67 8.45 -22.19 4.20
CA ASP A 67 9.25 -21.40 5.16
C ASP A 67 9.23 -19.89 4.84
N GLY A 68 8.51 -19.45 3.80
CA GLY A 68 8.39 -18.05 3.38
C GLY A 68 9.58 -17.51 2.57
N ARG A 69 10.52 -18.35 2.13
CA ARG A 69 11.70 -17.90 1.36
C ARG A 69 11.31 -17.49 -0.05
N ALA A 70 11.86 -16.37 -0.50
CA ALA A 70 11.63 -15.85 -1.84
C ALA A 70 12.31 -16.72 -2.91
N CYS A 71 11.61 -16.94 -4.04
CA CYS A 71 12.11 -17.78 -5.14
C CYS A 71 13.17 -17.10 -6.03
N GLY A 72 13.26 -15.77 -6.00
CA GLY A 72 14.24 -14.98 -6.77
C GLY A 72 14.01 -14.89 -8.28
N VAL A 73 12.90 -15.45 -8.79
CA VAL A 73 12.65 -15.57 -10.25
C VAL A 73 11.27 -15.10 -10.71
N CYS A 74 10.39 -14.68 -9.80
CA CYS A 74 9.09 -14.10 -10.16
C CYS A 74 9.14 -12.58 -10.19
N ASP A 75 8.21 -11.94 -10.90
CA ASP A 75 8.18 -10.47 -11.07
C ASP A 75 8.14 -9.65 -9.76
N SER A 76 7.74 -10.27 -8.65
CA SER A 76 7.69 -9.62 -7.33
C SER A 76 9.00 -9.73 -6.52
N CYS A 77 9.91 -10.62 -6.93
CA CYS A 77 11.23 -10.78 -6.32
C CYS A 77 12.22 -9.77 -6.89
#